data_AF-A0A965V462-F1
#
_entry.id   AF-A0A965V462-F1
#
_cell.length_a   1.000
_cell.length_b   1.000
_cell.length_c   1.000
_cell.angle_alpha   90.00
_cell.angle_beta   90.00
_cell.angle_gamma   90.00
#
_symmetry.space_group_name_H-M   'P 1'
#
loop_
_entity.id
_entity.type
_entity.pdbx_description
1 polymer ?
#
loop_
_entity_poly.entity_id
_entity_poly.type
_entity_poly.pdbx_seq_one_letter_code
_entity_poly.pdbx_strand_id
1 'polypeptide(L)'
;ILDIKTPESGEEKKNHWDNLNLIHSKDEIKFVLCSREDYDWAKKILNQYKLAEKCDVLFSPVYQKLNTTNLGNWILEDQLPVRMQIQLHKLLWGEKPGV
;
A
#
# COMPACT_ATOMS: atom_id res chain seq x y z
N ILE A 1 -6.14 10.17 -3.69
CA ILE A 1 -5.32 9.05 -3.16
C ILE A 1 -4.53 9.51 -1.94
N LEU A 2 -4.56 8.74 -0.85
CA LEU A 2 -3.80 8.97 0.38
C LEU A 2 -2.75 7.86 0.53
N ASP A 3 -1.48 8.23 0.70
CA ASP A 3 -0.40 7.28 0.98
C ASP A 3 -0.22 7.09 2.50
N ILE A 4 -0.41 5.87 2.99
CA ILE A 4 -0.05 5.51 4.36
C ILE A 4 1.38 4.97 4.35
N LYS A 5 2.24 5.62 5.12
CA LYS A 5 3.67 5.28 5.24
C LYS A 5 3.85 4.10 6.17
N THR A 6 4.56 3.09 5.70
CA THR A 6 4.83 1.87 6.44
C THR A 6 6.08 2.03 7.34
N PRO A 7 6.26 1.18 8.36
CA PRO A 7 7.42 1.25 9.25
C PRO A 7 8.76 1.27 8.52
N GLU A 8 8.96 0.39 7.53
CA GLU A 8 10.24 0.34 6.79
C GLU A 8 10.48 1.53 5.85
N SER A 9 9.46 2.36 5.60
CA SER A 9 9.67 3.61 4.89
C SER A 9 10.44 4.64 5.75
N GLY A 10 10.56 4.42 7.06
CA GLY A 10 11.13 5.38 8.02
C GLY A 10 10.23 6.60 8.31
N GLU A 11 9.03 6.63 7.71
CA GLU A 11 8.14 7.79 7.71
C GLU A 11 6.77 7.49 8.35
N GLU A 12 6.61 6.32 8.95
CA GLU A 12 5.36 5.88 9.60
C GLU A 12 4.86 6.88 10.66
N LYS A 13 5.77 7.50 11.42
CA LYS A 13 5.44 8.54 12.40
C LYS A 13 4.94 9.86 11.80
N LYS A 14 5.11 10.07 10.49
CA LYS A 14 4.61 11.25 9.78
C LYS A 14 3.19 11.04 9.22
N ASN A 15 2.58 9.87 9.43
CA ASN A 15 1.18 9.65 9.07
C ASN A 15 0.27 10.55 9.90
N HIS A 16 -0.58 11.33 9.22
CA HIS A 16 -1.62 12.13 9.86
C HIS A 16 -2.95 11.39 9.83
N TRP A 17 -3.22 10.60 10.88
CA TRP A 17 -4.34 9.65 10.92
C TRP A 17 -5.72 10.29 10.80
N ASP A 18 -5.89 11.55 11.22
CA ASP A 18 -7.17 12.26 11.09
C ASP A 18 -7.60 12.44 9.63
N ASN A 19 -6.69 12.31 8.67
CA ASN A 19 -7.02 12.32 7.24
C ASN A 19 -7.98 11.17 6.88
N LEU A 20 -8.01 10.08 7.65
CA LEU A 20 -8.95 8.97 7.44
C LEU A 20 -10.41 9.34 7.66
N ASN A 21 -10.69 10.48 8.31
CA ASN A 21 -12.03 11.03 8.49
C ASN A 21 -12.51 11.82 7.26
N LEU A 22 -11.59 12.16 6.36
CA LEU A 22 -11.84 12.93 5.13
C LEU A 22 -11.95 12.04 3.88
N ILE A 23 -11.76 10.73 4.03
CA ILE A 23 -11.81 9.77 2.93
C ILE A 23 -13.26 9.51 2.51
N HIS A 24 -13.51 9.57 1.21
CA HIS A 24 -14.77 9.22 0.58
C HIS A 24 -14.63 7.95 -0.27
N SER A 25 -15.75 7.37 -0.70
CA SER A 25 -15.78 6.12 -1.45
C SER A 25 -15.11 6.15 -2.81
N LYS A 26 -14.87 7.35 -3.37
CA LYS A 26 -14.15 7.54 -4.65
C LYS A 26 -12.65 7.76 -4.47
N ASP A 27 -12.18 7.91 -3.23
CA ASP A 27 -10.77 8.01 -2.94
C ASP A 27 -10.10 6.63 -2.98
N GLU A 28 -8.79 6.63 -2.85
CA GLU A 28 -8.00 5.42 -2.72
C GLU A 28 -7.01 5.61 -1.57
N ILE A 29 -6.78 4.56 -0.80
CA ILE A 29 -5.70 4.50 0.17
C ILE A 29 -4.63 3.57 -0.36
N LYS A 30 -3.37 3.98 -0.32
CA LYS A 30 -2.25 3.18 -0.84
C LYS A 30 -1.19 2.93 0.22
N PHE A 31 -0.73 1.69 0.26
CA PHE A 31 0.44 1.25 1.01
C PHE A 31 1.53 0.85 0.02
N VAL A 32 2.73 1.40 0.20
CA VAL A 32 3.91 0.99 -0.55
C VAL A 32 4.78 0.13 0.37
N LEU A 33 4.81 -1.17 0.12
CA LEU A 33 5.32 -2.20 1.02
C LEU A 33 6.76 -2.59 0.67
N CYS A 34 7.64 -2.59 1.66
CA CYS A 34 9.04 -2.96 1.49
C CYS A 34 9.34 -4.44 1.75
N SER A 35 8.52 -5.12 2.54
CA SER A 35 8.83 -6.42 3.13
C SER A 35 7.57 -7.17 3.58
N ARG A 36 7.75 -8.35 4.17
CA ARG A 36 6.65 -9.12 4.78
C ARG A 36 6.14 -8.44 6.05
N GLU A 37 7.03 -7.84 6.81
CA GLU A 37 6.73 -7.11 8.05
C GLU A 37 5.85 -5.89 7.76
N ASP A 38 6.17 -5.14 6.69
CA ASP A 38 5.34 -4.04 6.20
C ASP A 38 3.95 -4.53 5.75
N TYR A 39 3.88 -5.69 5.08
CA TYR A 39 2.61 -6.29 4.66
C TYR A 39 1.74 -6.67 5.87
N ASP A 40 2.32 -7.37 6.86
CA ASP A 40 1.60 -7.78 8.06
C ASP A 40 1.15 -6.57 8.90
N TRP A 41 1.97 -5.52 8.94
CA TRP A 41 1.58 -4.24 9.54
C TRP A 41 0.44 -3.57 8.76
N ALA A 42 0.53 -3.48 7.44
CA ALA A 42 -0.51 -2.86 6.60
C ALA A 42 -1.84 -3.62 6.73
N LYS A 43 -1.81 -4.96 6.80
CA LYS A 43 -2.98 -5.80 7.08
C LYS A 43 -3.62 -5.47 8.43
N LYS A 44 -2.82 -5.23 9.48
CA LYS A 44 -3.34 -4.80 10.79
C LYS A 44 -4.03 -3.43 10.70
N ILE A 45 -3.41 -2.46 10.05
CA ILE A 45 -3.98 -1.10 9.86
C ILE A 45 -5.26 -1.15 9.04
N LEU A 46 -5.27 -1.91 7.94
CA LEU A 46 -6.45 -2.14 7.10
C LEU A 46 -7.66 -2.59 7.93
N ASN A 47 -7.45 -3.59 8.79
CA ASN A 47 -8.49 -4.14 9.66
C ASN A 47 -8.87 -3.19 10.80
N GLN A 48 -7.89 -2.59 11.48
CA GLN A 48 -8.10 -1.68 12.60
C GLN A 48 -8.99 -0.49 12.23
N TYR A 49 -8.76 0.10 11.05
CA TYR A 49 -9.50 1.26 10.57
C TYR A 49 -10.62 0.94 9.57
N LYS A 50 -10.85 -0.36 9.31
CA LYS A 50 -11.84 -0.86 8.35
C LYS A 50 -11.75 -0.18 6.98
N LEU A 51 -10.52 -0.03 6.47
CA LEU A 51 -10.27 0.84 5.31
C LEU A 51 -10.99 0.36 4.04
N ALA A 52 -11.10 -0.95 3.85
CA ALA A 52 -11.81 -1.56 2.72
C ALA A 52 -13.33 -1.30 2.75
N GLU A 53 -13.91 -0.94 3.89
CA GLU A 53 -15.31 -0.52 3.97
C GLU A 53 -15.50 0.95 3.56
N LYS A 54 -14.40 1.75 3.56
CA LYS A 54 -14.45 3.18 3.26
C LYS A 54 -14.22 3.49 1.79
N CYS A 55 -13.23 2.85 1.17
CA CYS A 55 -12.79 3.11 -0.20
C CYS A 55 -11.90 1.97 -0.71
N ASP A 56 -11.44 2.08 -1.95
CA ASP A 56 -10.49 1.13 -2.50
C ASP A 56 -9.11 1.24 -1.83
N VAL A 57 -8.54 0.09 -1.45
CA VAL A 57 -7.21 0.00 -0.83
C VAL A 57 -6.23 -0.67 -1.79
N LEU A 58 -5.09 -0.01 -1.99
CA LEU A 58 -4.04 -0.43 -2.92
C LEU A 58 -2.80 -0.89 -2.15
N PHE A 59 -2.35 -2.12 -2.42
CA PHE A 59 -1.06 -2.62 -1.95
C PHE A 59 -0.07 -2.62 -3.12
N SER A 60 1.03 -1.90 -2.97
CA SER A 60 2.07 -1.78 -4.00
C SER A 60 3.40 -2.25 -3.45
N PRO A 61 4.17 -3.09 -4.18
CA PRO A 61 5.53 -3.41 -3.77
C PRO A 61 6.45 -2.23 -4.06
N VAL A 62 7.43 -1.98 -3.19
CA VAL A 62 8.58 -1.13 -3.51
C VAL A 62 9.36 -1.77 -4.65
N TYR A 63 9.57 -1.01 -5.72
CA TYR A 63 10.39 -1.42 -6.85
C TYR A 63 11.78 -1.92 -6.41
N GLN A 64 12.19 -3.07 -6.95
CA GLN A 64 13.45 -3.78 -6.65
C GLN A 64 13.67 -4.25 -5.20
N LYS A 65 12.83 -3.86 -4.23
CA LYS A 65 12.97 -4.30 -2.83
C LYS A 65 12.03 -5.47 -2.48
N LEU A 66 10.76 -5.37 -2.89
CA LEU A 66 9.77 -6.44 -2.68
C LEU A 66 9.42 -7.10 -4.01
N ASN A 67 9.59 -8.43 -4.09
CA ASN A 67 9.17 -9.18 -5.26
C ASN A 67 7.64 -9.09 -5.42
N THR A 68 7.21 -8.73 -6.63
CA THR A 68 5.81 -8.51 -6.98
C THR A 68 4.97 -9.78 -6.82
N THR A 69 5.48 -10.93 -7.26
CA THR A 69 4.81 -12.23 -7.11
C THR A 69 4.63 -12.60 -5.64
N ASN A 70 5.62 -12.33 -4.78
CA ASN A 70 5.49 -12.59 -3.35
C ASN A 70 4.32 -11.80 -2.74
N LEU A 71 4.22 -10.50 -3.05
CA LEU A 71 3.11 -9.69 -2.55
C LEU A 71 1.75 -10.20 -3.08
N GLY A 72 1.68 -10.56 -4.36
CA GLY A 72 0.47 -11.14 -4.95
C GLY A 72 0.04 -12.44 -4.25
N ASN A 73 1.00 -13.34 -3.99
CA ASN A 73 0.74 -14.58 -3.26
C ASN A 73 0.23 -14.33 -1.84
N TRP A 74 0.83 -13.40 -1.10
CA TRP A 74 0.39 -13.07 0.26
C TRP A 74 -1.05 -12.54 0.30
N ILE A 75 -1.40 -11.64 -0.64
CA ILE A 75 -2.77 -11.10 -0.77
C ILE A 75 -3.76 -12.23 -1.07
N LEU A 76 -3.41 -13.17 -1.95
CA LEU A 76 -4.26 -14.31 -2.30
C LEU A 76 -4.41 -15.29 -1.13
N GLU A 77 -3.31 -15.63 -0.45
CA GLU A 77 -3.29 -16.52 0.72
C GLU A 77 -4.19 -16.00 1.84
N ASP A 78 -4.13 -14.69 2.12
CA ASP A 78 -4.94 -14.05 3.16
C ASP A 78 -6.34 -13.64 2.69
N GLN A 79 -6.65 -13.79 1.40
CA GLN A 79 -7.89 -13.30 0.76
C GLN A 79 -8.20 -11.83 1.09
N LEU A 80 -7.16 -11.00 1.06
CA LEU A 80 -7.26 -9.62 1.54
C LEU A 80 -8.10 -8.76 0.56
N PRO A 81 -9.07 -7.96 1.04
CA PRO A 81 -9.93 -7.14 0.18
C PRO A 81 -9.20 -5.87 -0.29
N VAL A 82 -8.14 -6.06 -1.06
CA VAL A 82 -7.28 -4.99 -1.60
C VAL A 82 -7.02 -5.23 -3.08
N ARG A 83 -6.71 -4.17 -3.81
CA ARG A 83 -6.15 -4.28 -5.16
C ARG A 83 -4.65 -4.20 -5.09
N MET A 84 -3.97 -5.06 -5.84
CA MET A 84 -2.53 -4.94 -6.03
C MET A 84 -2.24 -3.91 -7.13
N GLN A 85 -1.36 -2.95 -6.86
CA GLN A 85 -0.91 -1.96 -7.83
C GLN A 85 0.60 -2.08 -8.03
N ILE A 86 1.06 -2.20 -9.28
CA ILE A 86 2.49 -2.18 -9.61
C ILE A 86 2.86 -0.76 -10.04
N GLN A 87 4.05 -0.30 -9.64
CA GLN A 87 4.62 0.95 -10.15
C GLN A 87 5.05 0.78 -11.61
N LEU A 88 4.10 0.79 -12.54
CA LEU A 88 4.32 0.52 -13.97
C LEU A 88 5.41 1.41 -14.58
N HIS A 89 5.46 2.70 -14.20
CA HIS A 89 6.50 3.60 -14.69
C HIS A 89 7.91 3.14 -14.31
N LYS A 90 8.10 2.55 -13.11
CA LYS A 90 9.39 1.99 -12.71
C LYS A 90 9.72 0.70 -13.45
N LEU A 91 8.71 -0.09 -13.83
CA LEU A 91 8.92 -1.28 -14.66
C LEU A 91 9.32 -0.90 -16.09
N LEU A 92 8.71 0.13 -16.66
CA LEU A 92 8.94 0.56 -18.04
C LEU A 92 10.19 1.42 -18.20
N TRP A 93 10.46 2.33 -17.27
CA TRP A 93 11.51 3.35 -17.39
C TRP A 93 12.48 3.42 -16.21
N GLY A 94 12.38 2.52 -15.23
CA GLY A 94 13.23 2.52 -14.05
C GLY A 94 13.00 3.76 -13.17
N GLU A 95 14.06 4.29 -12.57
CA GLU A 95 13.99 5.47 -11.71
C GLU A 95 14.20 6.79 -12.46
N LYS A 96 13.98 6.80 -13.78
CA LYS A 96 14.16 7.99 -14.60
C LYS A 96 13.10 9.04 -14.23
N PRO A 97 13.48 10.29 -13.92
CA PRO A 97 12.52 11.35 -13.67
C PRO A 97 11.88 11.87 -14.97
N GLY A 98 10.61 12.30 -14.90
CA GLY A 98 9.92 12.99 -16.00
C GLY A 98 9.42 12.10 -17.15
N VAL A 99 9.13 10.82 -16.87
CA VAL A 99 8.64 9.82 -17.84
C VAL A 99 7.33 9.18 -17.39
#